data_AF-A0A1Y1XLY9-F1
#
_entry.id   AF-A0A1Y1XLY9-F1
#
_cell.length_a   1.000
_cell.length_b   1.000
_cell.length_c   1.000
_cell.angle_alpha   90.00
_cell.angle_beta   90.00
_cell.angle_gamma   90.00
#
_symmetry.space_group_name_H-M   'P 1'
#
loop_
_entity.id
_entity.type
_entity.pdbx_description
1 polymer ?
#
loop_
_entity_poly.entity_id
_entity_poly.type
_entity_poly.pdbx_seq_one_letter_code
_entity_poly.pdbx_strand_id
1 'polypeptide(L)'
;MSCTDFSQKIQKLIGTDSIEKVKEQNKSATPNTCYFIDIPKNSKLYSLNKVKKIILINTPNMNPQRPNQVEEDKALIELKNSFNNVFKEFINIVNNNKFLNYFKKPNSIETNTNKKIESKTGNTSWSDGLLLYVRHPEQYKSSIYKSFDKFIVIYDKYPKAKYHLLIIPKENIKNIYHLNKSHIPLIKEMINLSKEIVNELNSKNEKYEFQIGFHAIPSMNQIHMHVISTDFISPYLKTKKHWNSFTSEFFLKPSFIIKQLEENDRVNIDKSHFEIVLKKALICHKCKQELKNMPTLKAHLNTHISN
;
A
#
# COMPACT_ATOMS: atom_id res chain seq x y z
N MET A 1 17.07 -15.80 20.29
CA MET A 1 18.34 -15.06 20.05
C MET A 1 18.26 -13.78 20.83
N SER A 2 19.16 -13.59 21.80
CA SER A 2 19.24 -12.32 22.50
C SER A 2 19.60 -11.22 21.48
N CYS A 3 19.14 -9.99 21.70
CA CYS A 3 19.43 -8.84 20.82
C CYS A 3 20.96 -8.64 20.58
N THR A 4 21.78 -9.19 21.48
CA THR A 4 23.25 -9.22 21.46
C THR A 4 23.85 -10.12 20.38
N ASP A 5 23.37 -11.36 20.18
CA ASP A 5 24.02 -12.30 19.23
C ASP A 5 23.87 -11.85 17.78
N PHE A 6 22.71 -11.29 17.45
CA PHE A 6 22.44 -10.74 16.13
C PHE A 6 23.26 -9.47 15.89
N SER A 7 23.31 -8.56 16.87
CA SER A 7 24.13 -7.35 16.81
C SER A 7 25.61 -7.69 16.62
N GLN A 8 26.14 -8.68 17.34
CA GLN A 8 27.53 -9.13 17.20
C GLN A 8 27.81 -9.72 15.81
N LYS A 9 26.89 -10.50 15.24
CA LYS A 9 27.03 -11.03 13.86
C LYS A 9 27.05 -9.90 12.83
N ILE A 10 26.20 -8.89 12.98
CA ILE A 10 26.19 -7.72 12.11
C ILE A 10 27.50 -6.94 12.26
N GLN A 11 27.98 -6.69 13.48
CA GLN A 11 29.26 -6.00 13.70
C GLN A 11 30.44 -6.74 13.03
N LYS A 12 30.47 -8.08 13.11
CA LYS A 12 31.47 -8.91 12.42
C LYS A 12 31.40 -8.79 10.90
N LEU A 13 30.20 -8.62 10.33
CA LEU A 13 30.01 -8.44 8.89
C LEU A 13 30.40 -7.04 8.39
N ILE A 14 30.24 -6.03 9.25
CA ILE A 14 30.64 -4.64 8.97
C ILE A 14 32.17 -4.48 9.04
N GLY A 15 32.81 -5.27 9.91
CA GLY A 15 34.23 -5.17 10.23
C GLY A 15 34.45 -4.26 11.44
N THR A 16 35.30 -4.71 12.37
CA THR A 16 35.64 -4.00 13.62
C THR A 16 36.22 -2.62 13.33
N ASP A 17 37.12 -2.54 12.36
CA ASP A 17 37.86 -1.32 12.01
C ASP A 17 36.94 -0.18 11.54
N SER A 18 35.88 -0.52 10.80
CA SER A 18 34.89 0.45 10.32
C SER A 18 34.06 1.04 11.45
N ILE A 19 33.75 0.23 12.47
CA ILE A 19 32.98 0.65 13.64
C ILE A 19 33.87 1.44 14.60
N GLU A 20 35.10 1.00 14.81
CA GLU A 20 36.09 1.69 15.64
C GLU A 20 36.43 3.06 15.08
N LYS A 21 36.61 3.18 13.76
CA LYS A 21 36.83 4.48 13.11
C LYS A 21 35.68 5.47 13.33
N VAL A 22 34.42 5.00 13.30
CA VAL A 22 33.27 5.84 13.62
C VAL A 22 33.25 6.24 15.09
N LYS A 23 33.60 5.31 16.00
CA LYS A 23 33.72 5.60 17.44
C LYS A 23 34.85 6.58 17.74
N GLU A 24 35.99 6.50 17.05
CA GLU A 24 37.12 7.42 17.19
C GLU A 24 36.78 8.83 16.69
N GLN A 25 36.09 8.93 15.54
CA GLN A 25 35.62 10.19 14.99
C GLN A 25 34.53 10.83 15.85
N ASN A 26 33.80 10.02 16.64
CA ASN A 26 32.68 10.45 17.46
C ASN A 26 32.89 9.98 18.91
N LYS A 27 33.91 10.56 19.56
CA LYS A 27 34.41 10.20 20.90
C LYS A 27 33.31 10.10 21.98
N SER A 28 32.17 10.76 21.77
CA SER A 28 30.94 10.58 22.54
C SER A 28 29.75 10.47 21.59
N ALA A 29 28.99 9.36 21.69
CA ALA A 29 27.75 9.22 20.94
C ALA A 29 26.69 10.20 21.48
N THR A 30 26.42 11.26 20.73
CA THR A 30 25.38 12.23 21.05
C THR A 30 23.99 11.61 20.81
N PRO A 31 23.04 11.75 21.75
CA PRO A 31 21.67 11.29 21.53
C PRO A 31 21.07 11.89 20.26
N ASN A 32 20.18 11.14 19.60
CA ASN A 32 19.48 11.57 18.39
C ASN A 32 20.37 11.88 17.18
N THR A 33 21.63 11.44 17.21
CA THR A 33 22.58 11.62 16.11
C THR A 33 22.72 10.34 15.30
N CYS A 34 22.80 10.50 13.98
CA CYS A 34 23.04 9.40 13.05
C CYS A 34 24.51 9.39 12.65
N TYR A 35 25.12 8.21 12.64
CA TYR A 35 26.50 8.01 12.20
C TYR A 35 26.53 7.10 10.98
N PHE A 36 27.51 7.32 10.10
CA PHE A 36 27.58 6.63 8.83
C PHE A 36 28.86 5.85 8.69
N ILE A 37 28.73 4.66 8.13
CA ILE A 37 29.85 3.85 7.67
C ILE A 37 29.71 3.70 6.16
N ASP A 38 30.63 4.28 5.41
CA ASP A 38 30.80 3.96 4.00
C ASP A 38 31.37 2.55 3.88
N ILE A 39 30.70 1.71 3.09
CA ILE A 39 31.08 0.31 2.95
C ILE A 39 32.04 0.17 1.77
N PRO A 40 33.27 -0.33 1.99
CA PRO A 40 34.23 -0.54 0.92
C PRO A 40 33.68 -1.47 -0.17
N LYS A 41 33.94 -1.13 -1.44
CA LYS A 41 33.42 -1.90 -2.59
C LYS A 41 33.90 -3.35 -2.63
N ASN A 42 35.06 -3.63 -2.04
CA ASN A 42 35.67 -4.95 -1.91
C ASN A 42 35.16 -5.76 -0.70
N SER A 43 34.31 -5.18 0.17
CA SER A 43 33.73 -5.91 1.29
C SER A 43 32.68 -6.94 0.82
N LYS A 44 32.50 -8.02 1.60
CA LYS A 44 31.43 -9.01 1.35
C LYS A 44 30.04 -8.39 1.36
N LEU A 45 29.84 -7.36 2.21
CA LEU A 45 28.56 -6.67 2.33
C LEU A 45 28.21 -5.90 1.05
N TYR A 46 29.20 -5.25 0.42
CA TYR A 46 29.00 -4.60 -0.87
C TYR A 46 28.89 -5.60 -2.02
N SER A 47 29.78 -6.59 -2.10
CA SER A 47 29.83 -7.50 -3.27
C SER A 47 28.58 -8.37 -3.37
N LEU A 48 28.13 -8.97 -2.26
CA LEU A 48 26.98 -9.88 -2.20
C LEU A 48 25.65 -9.13 -2.11
N ASN A 49 25.54 -8.16 -1.19
CA ASN A 49 24.25 -7.54 -0.85
C ASN A 49 24.08 -6.13 -1.43
N LYS A 50 25.09 -5.62 -2.15
CA LYS A 50 25.12 -4.25 -2.71
C LYS A 50 24.90 -3.15 -1.67
N VAL A 51 25.21 -3.42 -0.40
CA VAL A 51 25.14 -2.44 0.68
C VAL A 51 26.29 -1.45 0.51
N LYS A 52 25.96 -0.17 0.36
CA LYS A 52 26.94 0.91 0.12
C LYS A 52 27.24 1.74 1.36
N LYS A 53 26.25 1.90 2.23
CA LYS A 53 26.33 2.67 3.47
C LYS A 53 25.53 1.99 4.56
N ILE A 54 25.98 2.16 5.80
CA ILE A 54 25.24 1.78 7.01
C ILE A 54 24.97 3.03 7.82
N ILE A 55 23.75 3.12 8.35
CA ILE A 55 23.32 4.17 9.27
C ILE A 55 23.26 3.56 10.66
N LEU A 56 24.08 4.07 11.56
CA LEU A 56 24.04 3.74 12.99
C LEU A 56 23.23 4.82 13.71
N ILE A 57 22.31 4.38 14.58
CA ILE A 57 21.40 5.26 15.30
C ILE A 57 21.62 5.04 16.79
N ASN A 58 21.82 6.13 17.54
CA ASN A 58 21.83 6.10 18.99
C ASN A 58 20.43 6.46 19.52
N THR A 59 19.61 5.44 19.81
CA THR A 59 18.26 5.61 20.34
C THR A 59 18.28 5.82 21.86
N PRO A 60 17.26 6.51 22.44
CA PRO A 60 17.16 6.66 23.89
C PRO A 60 17.16 5.29 24.59
N ASN A 61 17.90 5.20 25.71
CA ASN A 61 17.95 3.99 26.52
C ASN A 61 16.78 3.97 27.51
N MET A 62 15.78 3.13 27.25
CA MET A 62 14.63 2.97 28.17
C MET A 62 14.85 1.86 29.22
N ASN A 63 16.01 1.18 29.22
CA ASN A 63 16.27 0.10 30.16
C ASN A 63 16.71 0.66 31.52
N PRO A 64 15.97 0.41 32.61
CA PRO A 64 16.29 0.92 33.93
C PRO A 64 17.56 0.35 34.55
N GLN A 65 18.06 -0.77 34.03
CA GLN A 65 19.29 -1.40 34.51
C GLN A 65 20.56 -0.86 33.83
N ARG A 66 20.44 0.15 32.96
CA ARG A 66 21.56 0.68 32.17
C ARG A 66 21.77 2.18 32.41
N PRO A 67 23.02 2.68 32.33
CA PRO A 67 23.30 4.11 32.45
C PRO A 67 22.50 4.95 31.45
N ASN A 68 22.21 6.21 31.81
CA ASN A 68 21.48 7.16 30.97
C ASN A 68 20.05 6.70 30.60
N GLN A 69 19.32 6.14 31.57
CA GLN A 69 17.91 5.80 31.37
C GLN A 69 17.09 7.06 31.07
N VAL A 70 16.18 6.96 30.10
CA VAL A 70 15.21 8.01 29.74
C VAL A 70 13.80 7.57 30.14
N GLU A 71 13.06 8.46 30.81
CA GLU A 71 11.64 8.24 31.13
C GLU A 71 10.78 8.14 29.85
N GLU A 72 9.66 7.41 29.93
CA GLU A 72 8.88 7.01 28.76
C GLU A 72 8.42 8.18 27.88
N ASP A 73 7.89 9.25 28.48
CA ASP A 73 7.42 10.43 27.75
C ASP A 73 8.55 11.15 27.01
N LYS A 74 9.73 11.22 27.63
CA LYS A 74 10.92 11.81 27.02
C LYS A 74 11.53 10.90 25.96
N ALA A 75 11.48 9.58 26.17
CA ALA A 75 11.97 8.59 25.22
C ALA A 75 11.17 8.60 23.92
N LEU A 76 9.85 8.81 23.97
CA LEU A 76 9.03 8.92 22.76
C LEU A 76 9.43 10.13 21.89
N ILE A 77 9.70 11.28 22.53
CA ILE A 77 10.15 12.51 21.85
C ILE A 77 11.53 12.29 21.22
N GLU A 78 12.47 11.72 21.96
CA GLU A 78 13.82 11.43 21.47
C GLU A 78 13.80 10.39 20.34
N LEU A 79 12.98 9.35 20.45
CA LEU A 79 12.82 8.35 19.40
C LEU A 79 12.27 8.97 18.10
N LYS A 80 11.26 9.85 18.21
CA LYS A 80 10.71 10.59 17.07
C LYS A 80 11.78 11.46 16.40
N ASN A 81 12.60 12.16 17.19
CA ASN A 81 13.70 12.96 16.68
C ASN A 81 14.77 12.10 15.97
N SER A 82 15.12 10.96 16.58
CA SER A 82 16.05 9.99 16.01
C SER A 82 15.60 9.52 14.62
N PHE A 83 14.34 9.08 14.49
CA PHE A 83 13.81 8.65 13.18
C PHE A 83 13.73 9.79 12.17
N ASN A 84 13.32 10.99 12.58
CA ASN A 84 13.29 12.15 11.68
C ASN A 84 14.69 12.46 11.12
N ASN A 85 15.74 12.35 11.94
CA ASN A 85 17.11 12.56 11.50
C ASN A 85 17.58 11.47 10.54
N VAL A 86 17.21 10.20 10.79
CA VAL A 86 17.45 9.10 9.83
C VAL A 86 16.86 9.40 8.46
N PHE A 87 15.59 9.86 8.42
CA PHE A 87 14.93 10.15 7.15
C PHE A 87 15.52 11.37 6.44
N LYS A 88 15.80 12.45 7.17
CA LYS A 88 16.46 13.64 6.61
C LYS A 88 17.80 13.27 5.97
N GLU A 89 18.61 12.49 6.67
CA GLU A 89 19.91 12.10 6.14
C GLU A 89 19.82 11.06 5.03
N PHE A 90 18.86 10.14 5.08
CA PHE A 90 18.59 9.25 3.96
C PHE A 90 18.25 10.05 2.69
N ILE A 91 17.39 11.06 2.80
CA ILE A 91 17.04 11.96 1.70
C ILE A 91 18.30 12.69 1.19
N ASN A 92 19.13 13.23 2.09
CA ASN A 92 20.39 13.88 1.74
C ASN A 92 21.31 12.95 0.93
N ILE A 93 21.47 11.70 1.38
CA ILE A 93 22.27 10.67 0.70
C ILE A 93 21.69 10.33 -0.68
N VAL A 94 20.37 10.16 -0.78
CA VAL A 94 19.69 9.84 -2.04
C VAL A 94 19.82 10.98 -3.05
N ASN A 95 19.73 12.23 -2.59
CA ASN A 95 19.84 13.42 -3.43
C ASN A 95 21.28 13.66 -3.89
N ASN A 96 22.28 13.44 -3.02
CA ASN A 96 23.69 13.64 -3.35
C ASN A 96 24.29 12.48 -4.16
N ASN A 97 23.67 11.31 -4.16
CA ASN A 97 24.07 10.21 -5.03
C ASN A 97 23.32 10.26 -6.35
N LYS A 98 23.96 9.81 -7.43
CA LYS A 98 23.29 9.42 -8.70
C LYS A 98 22.26 8.29 -8.52
N PHE A 99 21.87 7.95 -7.29
CA PHE A 99 20.87 6.95 -6.94
C PHE A 99 19.51 7.26 -7.57
N LEU A 100 19.12 8.55 -7.60
CA LEU A 100 17.93 8.98 -8.35
C LEU A 100 18.02 8.70 -9.85
N ASN A 101 19.22 8.68 -10.45
CA ASN A 101 19.39 8.35 -11.87
C ASN A 101 19.11 6.87 -12.17
N TYR A 102 19.20 5.97 -11.19
CA TYR A 102 18.80 4.58 -11.36
C TYR A 102 17.27 4.39 -11.38
N PHE A 103 16.52 5.39 -10.93
CA PHE A 103 15.05 5.43 -11.01
C PHE A 103 14.53 6.35 -12.13
N LYS A 104 15.43 7.02 -12.87
CA LYS A 104 15.05 7.71 -14.10
C LYS A 104 14.79 6.65 -15.18
N LYS A 105 13.64 6.74 -15.87
CA LYS A 105 13.36 5.89 -17.05
C LYS A 105 14.51 6.05 -18.05
N PRO A 106 14.96 4.99 -18.73
CA PRO A 106 15.98 5.11 -19.78
C PRO A 106 15.49 6.10 -20.84
N ASN A 107 16.36 7.04 -21.22
CA ASN A 107 16.06 8.03 -22.24
C ASN A 107 15.73 7.33 -23.55
N SER A 108 14.50 7.53 -24.04
CA SER A 108 14.18 7.34 -25.44
C SER A 108 15.02 8.30 -26.26
N ILE A 109 15.64 7.78 -27.33
CA ILE A 109 16.45 8.51 -28.30
C ILE A 109 15.72 9.80 -28.71
N GLU A 110 16.31 10.95 -28.38
CA GLU A 110 15.82 12.28 -28.72
C GLU A 110 15.95 12.50 -30.23
N THR A 111 14.83 12.63 -30.92
CA THR A 111 14.78 13.48 -32.12
C THR A 111 14.45 14.89 -31.66
N ASN A 112 15.44 15.77 -31.81
CA ASN A 112 15.38 17.20 -31.59
C ASN A 112 14.16 17.83 -32.26
N THR A 113 13.20 18.31 -31.46
CA THR A 113 12.51 19.57 -31.76
C THR A 113 12.20 20.31 -30.47
N ASN A 114 12.87 21.45 -30.30
CA ASN A 114 12.62 22.42 -29.24
C ASN A 114 11.18 22.94 -29.31
N LYS A 115 10.34 22.54 -28.36
CA LYS A 115 9.26 23.38 -27.84
C LYS A 115 9.25 23.27 -26.32
N LYS A 116 9.58 24.38 -25.66
CA LYS A 116 9.31 24.60 -24.24
C LYS A 116 7.82 24.34 -23.99
N ILE A 117 7.51 23.19 -23.41
CA ILE A 117 6.24 22.97 -22.75
C ILE A 117 6.55 23.04 -21.27
N GLU A 118 6.12 24.13 -20.63
CA GLU A 118 6.04 24.23 -19.18
C GLU A 118 5.17 23.08 -18.66
N SER A 119 5.80 21.99 -18.22
CA SER A 119 5.09 20.95 -17.52
C SER A 119 4.78 21.45 -16.11
N LYS A 120 3.59 22.04 -15.94
CA LYS A 120 2.91 22.06 -14.65
C LYS A 120 2.61 20.61 -14.25
N THR A 121 3.60 19.88 -13.74
CA THR A 121 3.37 18.63 -13.03
C THR A 121 2.73 18.99 -11.71
N GLY A 122 1.40 19.10 -11.69
CA GLY A 122 0.65 19.18 -10.46
C GLY A 122 1.02 18.00 -9.57
N ASN A 123 1.33 18.26 -8.30
CA ASN A 123 1.50 17.25 -7.26
C ASN A 123 0.26 16.32 -7.24
N THR A 124 0.31 15.20 -7.94
CA THR A 124 -0.71 14.16 -7.82
C THR A 124 -0.50 13.45 -6.49
N SER A 125 -1.46 13.60 -5.59
CA SER A 125 -1.44 12.91 -4.30
C SER A 125 -1.43 11.40 -4.54
N TRP A 126 -0.86 10.62 -3.61
CA TRP A 126 -0.92 9.15 -3.68
C TRP A 126 -2.36 8.64 -3.86
N SER A 127 -3.34 9.34 -3.26
CA SER A 127 -4.77 9.03 -3.39
C SER A 127 -5.29 9.12 -4.83
N ASP A 128 -4.62 9.86 -5.72
CA ASP A 128 -5.03 10.06 -7.12
C ASP A 128 -4.44 9.01 -8.07
N GLY A 129 -3.75 7.99 -7.55
CA GLY A 129 -3.07 6.99 -8.37
C GLY A 129 -3.96 6.28 -9.37
N LEU A 130 -5.26 6.13 -9.10
CA LEU A 130 -6.22 5.52 -10.03
C LEU A 130 -6.50 6.39 -11.27
N LEU A 131 -6.41 7.72 -11.16
CA LEU A 131 -6.58 8.63 -12.30
C LEU A 131 -5.48 8.43 -13.35
N LEU A 132 -4.32 7.89 -12.97
CA LEU A 132 -3.21 7.64 -13.90
C LEU A 132 -3.56 6.57 -14.93
N TYR A 133 -4.35 5.55 -14.56
CA TYR A 133 -4.82 4.53 -15.51
C TYR A 133 -5.77 5.13 -16.55
N VAL A 134 -6.58 6.12 -16.16
CA VAL A 134 -7.51 6.80 -17.07
C VAL A 134 -6.78 7.78 -17.98
N ARG A 135 -5.83 8.56 -17.44
CA ARG A 135 -5.12 9.62 -18.17
C ARG A 135 -3.99 9.10 -19.06
N HIS A 136 -3.33 8.02 -18.64
CA HIS A 136 -2.14 7.46 -19.30
C HIS A 136 -2.23 5.93 -19.46
N PRO A 137 -3.32 5.38 -20.01
CA PRO A 137 -3.50 3.92 -20.13
C PRO A 137 -2.35 3.22 -20.87
N GLU A 138 -1.69 3.92 -21.81
CA GLU A 138 -0.52 3.44 -22.54
C GLU A 138 0.67 3.09 -21.65
N GLN A 139 0.80 3.73 -20.48
CA GLN A 139 1.88 3.47 -19.52
C GLN A 139 1.59 2.29 -18.59
N TYR A 140 0.35 1.82 -18.54
CA TYR A 140 -0.12 0.79 -17.60
C TYR A 140 -0.72 -0.43 -18.29
N LYS A 141 -0.38 -0.68 -19.56
CA LYS A 141 -0.95 -1.78 -20.38
C LYS A 141 -0.96 -3.14 -19.66
N SER A 142 0.09 -3.48 -18.93
CA SER A 142 0.19 -4.76 -18.19
C SER A 142 -0.77 -4.88 -17.00
N SER A 143 -1.32 -3.77 -16.51
CA SER A 143 -2.30 -3.75 -15.42
C SER A 143 -3.73 -3.64 -15.92
N ILE A 144 -3.94 -3.33 -17.19
CA ILE A 144 -5.26 -3.19 -17.79
C ILE A 144 -5.76 -4.57 -18.19
N TYR A 145 -6.89 -4.97 -17.61
CA TYR A 145 -7.62 -6.15 -18.03
C TYR A 145 -8.30 -5.88 -19.38
N LYS A 146 -9.11 -4.82 -19.44
CA LYS A 146 -9.80 -4.36 -20.65
C LYS A 146 -10.02 -2.85 -20.61
N SER A 147 -10.03 -2.22 -21.77
CA SER A 147 -10.41 -0.81 -21.93
C SER A 147 -11.62 -0.74 -22.85
N PHE A 148 -12.62 0.02 -22.45
CA PHE A 148 -13.85 0.30 -23.17
C PHE A 148 -13.96 1.81 -23.42
N ASP A 149 -15.00 2.28 -24.09
CA ASP A 149 -15.18 3.72 -24.34
C ASP A 149 -15.36 4.50 -23.04
N LYS A 150 -16.28 4.07 -22.18
CA LYS A 150 -16.62 4.73 -20.90
C LYS A 150 -15.84 4.22 -19.69
N PHE A 151 -15.28 3.02 -19.75
CA PHE A 151 -14.67 2.35 -18.59
C PHE A 151 -13.26 1.86 -18.91
N ILE A 152 -12.44 1.77 -17.87
CA ILE A 152 -11.21 1.00 -17.86
C ILE A 152 -11.29 -0.02 -16.72
N VAL A 153 -10.94 -1.27 -17.01
CA VAL A 153 -10.93 -2.36 -16.06
C VAL A 153 -9.49 -2.74 -15.83
N ILE A 154 -9.05 -2.69 -14.57
CA ILE A 154 -7.67 -3.00 -14.19
C ILE A 154 -7.62 -4.12 -13.17
N TYR A 155 -6.51 -4.85 -13.16
CA TYR A 155 -6.16 -5.70 -12.02
C TYR A 155 -5.78 -4.82 -10.83
N ASP A 156 -6.36 -5.09 -9.66
CA ASP A 156 -5.95 -4.43 -8.43
C ASP A 156 -4.48 -4.76 -8.14
N LYS A 157 -3.65 -3.74 -7.86
CA LYS A 157 -2.22 -3.91 -7.61
C LYS A 157 -1.90 -4.73 -6.37
N TYR A 158 -2.83 -4.78 -5.41
CA TYR A 158 -2.72 -5.49 -4.14
C TYR A 158 -3.96 -6.36 -3.92
N PRO A 159 -4.18 -7.38 -4.77
CA PRO A 159 -5.44 -8.12 -4.85
C PRO A 159 -5.78 -8.80 -3.52
N LYS A 160 -7.02 -8.75 -3.03
CA LYS A 160 -7.39 -9.34 -1.72
C LYS A 160 -7.94 -10.78 -1.81
N ALA A 161 -8.13 -11.27 -3.03
CA ALA A 161 -8.58 -12.62 -3.37
C ALA A 161 -7.86 -13.07 -4.66
N LYS A 162 -8.16 -14.28 -5.15
CA LYS A 162 -7.63 -14.81 -6.43
C LYS A 162 -7.85 -13.84 -7.59
N TYR A 163 -9.07 -13.35 -7.75
CA TYR A 163 -9.43 -12.32 -8.71
C TYR A 163 -9.86 -11.07 -7.96
N HIS A 164 -9.20 -9.96 -8.27
CA HIS A 164 -9.59 -8.65 -7.76
C HIS A 164 -9.34 -7.61 -8.85
N LEU A 165 -10.42 -7.15 -9.47
CA LEU A 165 -10.41 -6.15 -10.52
C LEU A 165 -11.15 -4.90 -10.05
N LEU A 166 -10.84 -3.78 -10.70
CA LEU A 166 -11.48 -2.49 -10.47
C LEU A 166 -12.08 -2.03 -11.80
N ILE A 167 -13.40 -1.80 -11.82
CA ILE A 167 -14.07 -1.09 -12.91
C ILE A 167 -14.03 0.39 -12.58
N ILE A 168 -13.39 1.17 -13.44
CA ILE A 168 -13.16 2.60 -13.24
C ILE A 168 -13.81 3.34 -14.42
N PRO A 169 -14.81 4.22 -14.19
CA PRO A 169 -15.30 5.08 -15.25
C PRO A 169 -14.20 6.06 -15.66
N LYS A 170 -14.15 6.42 -16.94
CA LYS A 170 -13.24 7.47 -17.43
C LYS A 170 -13.74 8.87 -17.08
N GLU A 171 -15.03 9.00 -16.76
CA GLU A 171 -15.60 10.20 -16.18
C GLU A 171 -14.92 10.53 -14.84
N ASN A 172 -14.62 11.82 -14.62
CA ASN A 172 -13.87 12.27 -13.44
C ASN A 172 -14.79 12.43 -12.22
N ILE A 173 -15.08 11.31 -11.55
CA ILE A 173 -15.89 11.27 -10.34
C ILE A 173 -14.98 10.86 -9.18
N LYS A 174 -14.77 11.77 -8.23
CA LYS A 174 -13.74 11.60 -7.20
C LYS A 174 -13.96 10.36 -6.33
N ASN A 175 -15.19 10.09 -5.89
CA ASN A 175 -15.55 8.92 -5.07
C ASN A 175 -17.07 8.83 -4.92
N ILE A 176 -17.56 7.85 -4.16
CA ILE A 176 -19.00 7.62 -3.96
C ILE A 176 -19.77 8.83 -3.40
N TYR A 177 -19.11 9.73 -2.65
CA TYR A 177 -19.75 10.94 -2.10
C TYR A 177 -20.00 12.02 -3.15
N HIS A 178 -19.43 11.87 -4.35
CA HIS A 178 -19.59 12.80 -5.48
C HIS A 178 -20.55 12.24 -6.53
N LEU A 179 -21.24 11.14 -6.23
CA LEU A 179 -22.33 10.63 -7.04
C LEU A 179 -23.62 11.40 -6.72
N ASN A 180 -24.44 11.55 -7.74
CA ASN A 180 -25.80 12.07 -7.68
C ASN A 180 -26.74 11.22 -8.56
N LYS A 181 -28.03 11.55 -8.63
CA LYS A 181 -29.04 10.77 -9.37
C LYS A 181 -28.74 10.65 -10.87
N SER A 182 -28.05 11.60 -11.49
CA SER A 182 -27.66 11.50 -12.91
C SER A 182 -26.64 10.40 -13.17
N HIS A 183 -25.94 9.91 -12.14
CA HIS A 183 -24.95 8.84 -12.25
C HIS A 183 -25.56 7.43 -12.11
N ILE A 184 -26.85 7.27 -11.84
CA ILE A 184 -27.49 5.95 -11.72
C ILE A 184 -27.29 5.10 -12.99
N PRO A 185 -27.45 5.62 -14.22
CA PRO A 185 -27.16 4.85 -15.44
C PRO A 185 -25.71 4.35 -15.49
N LEU A 186 -24.74 5.18 -15.09
CA LEU A 186 -23.32 4.80 -15.02
C LEU A 186 -23.12 3.61 -14.07
N ILE A 187 -23.72 3.64 -12.88
CA ILE A 187 -23.62 2.52 -11.91
C ILE A 187 -24.29 1.26 -12.47
N LYS A 188 -25.41 1.37 -13.18
CA LYS A 188 -26.06 0.23 -13.85
C LYS A 188 -25.19 -0.38 -14.95
N GLU A 189 -24.53 0.47 -15.75
CA GLU A 189 -23.55 0.02 -16.76
C GLU A 189 -22.35 -0.70 -16.11
N MET A 190 -21.83 -0.19 -14.99
CA MET A 190 -20.79 -0.87 -14.23
C MET A 190 -21.23 -2.25 -13.74
N ILE A 191 -22.47 -2.38 -13.24
CA ILE A 191 -23.04 -3.67 -12.82
C ILE A 191 -23.10 -4.65 -14.00
N ASN A 192 -23.58 -4.22 -15.16
CA ASN A 192 -23.66 -5.08 -16.35
C ASN A 192 -22.27 -5.53 -16.81
N LEU A 193 -21.32 -4.60 -16.91
CA LEU A 193 -19.93 -4.91 -17.25
C LEU A 193 -19.30 -5.89 -16.24
N SER A 194 -19.62 -5.77 -14.95
CA SER A 194 -19.13 -6.73 -13.94
C SER A 194 -19.64 -8.15 -14.16
N LYS A 195 -20.90 -8.32 -14.60
CA LYS A 195 -21.47 -9.64 -14.92
C LYS A 195 -20.75 -10.25 -16.13
N GLU A 196 -20.47 -9.45 -17.16
CA GLU A 196 -19.71 -9.88 -18.33
C GLU A 196 -18.30 -10.35 -17.95
N ILE A 197 -17.60 -9.57 -17.11
CA ILE A 197 -16.25 -9.93 -16.61
C ILE A 197 -16.30 -11.23 -15.81
N VAL A 198 -17.27 -11.38 -14.89
CA VAL A 198 -17.40 -12.60 -14.08
C VAL A 198 -17.68 -13.82 -14.95
N ASN A 199 -18.58 -13.70 -15.93
CA ASN A 199 -18.88 -14.78 -16.87
C ASN A 199 -17.67 -15.17 -17.72
N GLU A 200 -16.89 -14.19 -18.17
CA GLU A 200 -15.66 -14.43 -18.91
C GLU A 200 -14.59 -15.12 -18.04
N LEU A 201 -14.38 -14.67 -16.81
CA LEU A 201 -13.41 -15.29 -15.90
C LEU A 201 -13.79 -16.74 -15.58
N ASN A 202 -15.06 -17.01 -15.31
CA ASN A 202 -15.56 -18.34 -14.97
C ASN A 202 -15.70 -19.29 -16.16
N SER A 203 -15.72 -18.78 -17.40
CA SER A 203 -15.72 -19.64 -18.61
C SER A 203 -14.33 -20.08 -19.03
N LYS A 204 -13.29 -19.30 -18.69
CA LYS A 204 -11.90 -19.58 -19.04
C LYS A 204 -11.09 -20.27 -17.94
N ASN A 205 -11.61 -20.31 -16.72
CA ASN A 205 -10.90 -20.78 -15.53
C ASN A 205 -11.81 -21.65 -14.64
N GLU A 206 -11.25 -22.16 -13.55
CA GLU A 206 -12.03 -22.67 -12.43
C GLU A 206 -13.07 -21.64 -11.97
N LYS A 207 -14.26 -22.12 -11.58
CA LYS A 207 -15.37 -21.27 -11.19
C LYS A 207 -15.13 -20.68 -9.80
N TYR A 208 -15.19 -19.36 -9.70
CA TYR A 208 -15.19 -18.64 -8.43
C TYR A 208 -16.54 -17.96 -8.24
N GLU A 209 -16.96 -17.87 -6.98
CA GLU A 209 -17.99 -16.93 -6.56
C GLU A 209 -17.41 -15.53 -6.49
N PHE A 210 -18.19 -14.53 -6.91
CA PHE A 210 -17.78 -13.13 -6.91
C PHE A 210 -18.77 -12.26 -6.16
N GLN A 211 -18.27 -11.16 -5.63
CA GLN A 211 -19.06 -10.03 -5.19
C GLN A 211 -18.59 -8.74 -5.85
N ILE A 212 -19.53 -7.79 -5.97
CA ILE A 212 -19.28 -6.47 -6.55
C ILE A 212 -19.73 -5.39 -5.58
N GLY A 213 -19.02 -4.26 -5.56
CA GLY A 213 -19.37 -3.16 -4.67
C GLY A 213 -18.32 -2.10 -4.50
N PHE A 214 -18.57 -1.21 -3.54
CA PHE A 214 -17.76 -0.05 -3.21
C PHE A 214 -17.40 -0.07 -1.73
N HIS A 215 -16.26 0.50 -1.37
CA HIS A 215 -15.96 0.75 0.03
C HIS A 215 -16.72 1.98 0.56
N ALA A 216 -17.34 1.86 1.74
CA ALA A 216 -18.07 2.96 2.39
C ALA A 216 -17.19 4.19 2.67
N ILE A 217 -15.90 3.96 2.96
CA ILE A 217 -14.88 5.01 3.04
C ILE A 217 -13.76 4.67 2.05
N PRO A 218 -13.76 5.25 0.84
CA PRO A 218 -12.79 4.95 -0.20
C PRO A 218 -11.36 5.32 0.21
N SER A 219 -10.40 4.44 -0.06
CA SER A 219 -8.98 4.69 0.21
C SER A 219 -8.26 5.48 -0.89
N MET A 220 -8.84 5.52 -2.09
CA MET A 220 -8.33 6.21 -3.26
C MET A 220 -9.40 7.15 -3.80
N ASN A 221 -8.97 8.26 -4.41
CA ASN A 221 -9.80 9.05 -5.31
C ASN A 221 -9.95 8.32 -6.65
N GLN A 222 -10.86 8.83 -7.47
CA GLN A 222 -11.50 8.16 -8.59
C GLN A 222 -12.40 7.02 -8.11
N ILE A 223 -13.70 7.13 -8.37
CA ILE A 223 -14.65 6.06 -8.09
C ILE A 223 -14.23 4.78 -8.81
N HIS A 224 -14.36 3.66 -8.13
CA HIS A 224 -14.05 2.35 -8.67
C HIS A 224 -14.97 1.31 -8.01
N MET A 225 -15.54 0.44 -8.82
CA MET A 225 -16.27 -0.72 -8.31
C MET A 225 -15.34 -1.92 -8.27
N HIS A 226 -15.26 -2.55 -7.12
CA HIS A 226 -14.54 -3.80 -6.95
C HIS A 226 -15.32 -4.93 -7.62
N VAL A 227 -14.63 -5.77 -8.37
CA VAL A 227 -15.08 -7.09 -8.81
C VAL A 227 -14.10 -8.08 -8.21
N ILE A 228 -14.53 -8.78 -7.16
CA ILE A 228 -13.62 -9.57 -6.32
C ILE A 228 -14.20 -10.96 -6.06
N SER A 229 -13.38 -11.99 -6.22
CA SER A 229 -13.76 -13.36 -5.87
C SER A 229 -13.82 -13.55 -4.35
N THR A 230 -14.71 -14.42 -3.87
CA THR A 230 -14.98 -14.60 -2.43
C THR A 230 -14.06 -15.61 -1.74
N ASP A 231 -13.05 -16.13 -2.44
CA ASP A 231 -12.05 -17.02 -1.83
C ASP A 231 -11.18 -16.29 -0.78
N PHE A 232 -10.86 -15.01 -1.03
CA PHE A 232 -10.00 -14.17 -0.19
C PHE A 232 -8.64 -14.80 0.17
N ILE A 233 -8.10 -15.63 -0.72
CA ILE A 233 -6.79 -16.25 -0.54
C ILE A 233 -5.76 -15.40 -1.28
N SER A 234 -5.09 -14.54 -0.52
CA SER A 234 -4.06 -13.66 -1.09
C SER A 234 -2.96 -13.30 -0.09
N PRO A 235 -1.70 -13.17 -0.56
CA PRO A 235 -0.62 -12.60 0.24
C PRO A 235 -0.86 -11.13 0.62
N TYR A 236 -1.72 -10.39 -0.09
CA TYR A 236 -2.03 -8.98 0.18
C TYR A 236 -3.20 -8.77 1.16
N LEU A 237 -3.95 -9.83 1.51
CA LEU A 237 -4.93 -9.79 2.60
C LEU A 237 -4.22 -9.85 3.96
N LYS A 238 -3.67 -8.73 4.44
CA LYS A 238 -2.74 -8.73 5.59
C LYS A 238 -3.37 -8.38 6.93
N THR A 239 -4.41 -7.54 6.94
CA THR A 239 -4.90 -6.90 8.18
C THR A 239 -6.37 -7.18 8.39
N LYS A 240 -6.81 -7.05 9.65
CA LYS A 240 -8.23 -7.09 10.03
C LYS A 240 -9.05 -6.06 9.24
N LYS A 241 -8.50 -4.86 9.01
CA LYS A 241 -9.12 -3.84 8.17
C LYS A 241 -9.34 -4.33 6.73
N HIS A 242 -8.35 -5.02 6.13
CA HIS A 242 -8.54 -5.60 4.79
C HIS A 242 -9.62 -6.67 4.77
N TRP A 243 -9.74 -7.50 5.81
CA TRP A 243 -10.82 -8.49 5.89
C TRP A 243 -12.18 -7.80 5.99
N ASN A 244 -12.36 -7.01 7.04
CA ASN A 244 -13.63 -6.37 7.36
C ASN A 244 -14.09 -5.40 6.27
N SER A 245 -13.19 -4.82 5.46
CA SER A 245 -13.59 -3.94 4.36
C SER A 245 -14.33 -4.66 3.21
N PHE A 246 -14.17 -5.97 3.07
CA PHE A 246 -14.85 -6.75 2.02
C PHE A 246 -15.92 -7.71 2.57
N THR A 247 -15.89 -8.05 3.86
CA THR A 247 -16.76 -9.09 4.45
C THR A 247 -17.74 -8.54 5.49
N SER A 248 -18.01 -7.24 5.47
CA SER A 248 -18.99 -6.59 6.35
C SER A 248 -19.81 -5.57 5.58
N GLU A 249 -20.72 -4.90 6.29
CA GLU A 249 -21.49 -3.74 5.80
C GLU A 249 -20.62 -2.60 5.23
N PHE A 250 -19.31 -2.56 5.54
CA PHE A 250 -18.37 -1.62 4.92
C PHE A 250 -18.28 -1.77 3.39
N PHE A 251 -18.54 -2.97 2.88
CA PHE A 251 -18.60 -3.24 1.44
C PHE A 251 -20.02 -2.99 0.91
N LEU A 252 -20.24 -1.79 0.38
CA LEU A 252 -21.53 -1.33 -0.11
C LEU A 252 -21.87 -2.01 -1.44
N LYS A 253 -22.99 -2.73 -1.48
CA LYS A 253 -23.55 -3.27 -2.72
C LYS A 253 -23.97 -2.12 -3.65
N PRO A 254 -23.86 -2.26 -4.98
CA PRO A 254 -24.31 -1.23 -5.92
C PRO A 254 -25.80 -0.85 -5.75
N SER A 255 -26.65 -1.80 -5.33
CA SER A 255 -28.06 -1.53 -5.04
C SER A 255 -28.27 -0.53 -3.89
N PHE A 256 -27.40 -0.54 -2.87
CA PHE A 256 -27.43 0.45 -1.79
C PHE A 256 -27.11 1.84 -2.32
N ILE A 257 -26.09 1.95 -3.19
CA ILE A 257 -25.71 3.22 -3.82
C ILE A 257 -26.87 3.75 -4.67
N ILE A 258 -27.46 2.91 -5.54
CA ILE A 258 -28.60 3.30 -6.38
C ILE A 258 -29.75 3.82 -5.52
N LYS A 259 -30.14 3.08 -4.47
CA LYS A 259 -31.22 3.48 -3.55
C LYS A 259 -30.94 4.86 -2.92
N GLN A 260 -29.72 5.08 -2.43
CA GLN A 260 -29.33 6.37 -1.84
C GLN A 260 -29.43 7.52 -2.85
N LEU A 261 -29.03 7.29 -4.10
CA LEU A 261 -29.13 8.30 -5.17
C LEU A 261 -30.58 8.56 -5.60
N GLU A 262 -31.42 7.53 -5.64
CA GLU A 262 -32.85 7.66 -5.98
C GLU A 262 -33.61 8.48 -4.94
N GLU A 263 -33.35 8.21 -3.65
CA GLU A 263 -34.03 8.81 -2.50
C GLU A 263 -33.47 10.18 -2.12
N ASN A 264 -32.15 10.36 -2.18
CA ASN A 264 -31.47 11.52 -1.57
C ASN A 264 -30.61 12.34 -2.56
N ASP A 265 -30.50 11.93 -3.83
CA ASP A 265 -29.61 12.53 -4.83
C ASP A 265 -28.11 12.53 -4.44
N ARG A 266 -27.74 11.81 -3.38
CA ARG A 266 -26.36 11.68 -2.88
C ARG A 266 -26.21 10.43 -2.03
N VAL A 267 -24.97 9.98 -1.86
CA VAL A 267 -24.63 8.88 -0.95
C VAL A 267 -24.27 9.44 0.43
N ASN A 268 -25.06 9.10 1.46
CA ASN A 268 -24.79 9.52 2.83
C ASN A 268 -24.25 8.34 3.65
N ILE A 269 -23.10 8.55 4.31
CA ILE A 269 -22.37 7.50 5.04
C ILE A 269 -21.97 8.05 6.39
N ASP A 270 -22.39 7.38 7.47
CA ASP A 270 -21.85 7.62 8.79
C ASP A 270 -20.44 7.01 8.90
N LYS A 271 -19.43 7.85 8.72
CA LYS A 271 -18.02 7.42 8.76
C LYS A 271 -17.64 6.84 10.13
N SER A 272 -18.20 7.37 11.21
CA SER A 272 -17.85 6.95 12.57
C SER A 272 -18.29 5.51 12.83
N HIS A 273 -19.50 5.15 12.40
CA HIS A 273 -19.99 3.77 12.37
C HIS A 273 -19.04 2.85 11.61
N PHE A 274 -18.68 3.22 10.37
CA PHE A 274 -17.84 2.36 9.53
C PHE A 274 -16.39 2.20 10.04
N GLU A 275 -15.85 3.19 10.76
CA GLU A 275 -14.56 3.05 11.45
C GLU A 275 -14.63 2.00 12.59
N ILE A 276 -15.77 1.88 13.27
CA ILE A 276 -16.01 0.83 14.27
C ILE A 276 -16.17 -0.52 13.59
N VAL A 277 -16.93 -0.59 12.48
CA VAL A 277 -17.12 -1.82 11.68
C VAL A 277 -15.79 -2.44 11.28
N LEU A 278 -14.82 -1.64 10.83
CA LEU A 278 -13.50 -2.14 10.44
C LEU A 278 -12.70 -2.75 11.60
N LYS A 279 -13.04 -2.46 12.86
CA LYS A 279 -12.36 -2.96 14.06
C LYS A 279 -13.03 -4.21 14.66
N LYS A 280 -14.23 -4.58 14.21
CA LYS A 280 -14.99 -5.76 14.66
C LYS A 280 -14.18 -7.06 14.56
N ALA A 281 -14.63 -8.09 15.27
CA ALA A 281 -14.01 -9.41 15.28
C ALA A 281 -13.90 -10.01 13.86
N LEU A 282 -12.94 -10.91 13.65
CA LEU A 282 -12.77 -11.57 12.36
C LEU A 282 -13.79 -12.70 12.26
N ILE A 283 -14.87 -12.47 11.51
CA ILE A 283 -15.92 -13.47 11.30
C ILE A 283 -15.78 -14.03 9.87
N CYS A 284 -15.77 -15.36 9.74
CA CYS A 284 -15.75 -16.02 8.45
C CYS A 284 -17.01 -15.68 7.65
N HIS A 285 -16.85 -15.24 6.39
CA HIS A 285 -18.00 -14.87 5.57
C HIS A 285 -18.85 -16.07 5.14
N LYS A 286 -18.27 -17.28 5.08
CA LYS A 286 -18.97 -18.53 4.73
C LYS A 286 -19.70 -19.16 5.92
N CYS A 287 -18.97 -19.63 6.93
CA CYS A 287 -19.54 -20.40 8.05
C CYS A 287 -19.83 -19.58 9.32
N LYS A 288 -19.53 -18.27 9.32
CA LYS A 288 -19.75 -17.37 10.47
C LYS A 288 -18.94 -17.68 11.74
N GLN A 289 -17.99 -18.61 11.67
CA GLN A 289 -17.02 -18.83 12.76
C GLN A 289 -16.25 -17.54 13.07
N GLU A 290 -16.03 -17.25 14.34
CA GLU A 290 -15.14 -16.18 14.80
C GLU A 290 -13.69 -16.68 14.91
N LEU A 291 -12.74 -15.88 14.43
CA LEU A 291 -11.32 -16.19 14.34
C LEU A 291 -10.51 -15.20 15.18
N LYS A 292 -9.53 -15.73 15.92
CA LYS A 292 -8.73 -14.93 16.86
C LYS A 292 -7.83 -13.91 16.15
N ASN A 293 -7.24 -14.28 15.02
CA ASN A 293 -6.27 -13.43 14.30
C ASN A 293 -6.20 -13.76 12.80
N MET A 294 -5.53 -12.89 12.03
CA MET A 294 -5.39 -13.03 10.58
C MET A 294 -4.74 -14.36 10.14
N PRO A 295 -3.66 -14.87 10.79
CA PRO A 295 -3.13 -16.21 10.48
C PRO A 295 -4.17 -17.32 10.63
N THR A 296 -4.91 -17.36 11.75
CA THR A 296 -5.96 -18.38 11.97
C THR A 296 -7.08 -18.26 10.94
N LEU A 297 -7.46 -17.04 10.58
CA LEU A 297 -8.44 -16.79 9.51
C LEU A 297 -7.95 -17.30 8.17
N LYS A 298 -6.70 -17.01 7.78
CA LYS A 298 -6.15 -17.48 6.52
C LYS A 298 -6.06 -19.00 6.44
N ALA A 299 -5.63 -19.65 7.52
CA ALA A 299 -5.65 -21.11 7.59
C ALA A 299 -7.07 -21.65 7.44
N HIS A 300 -8.04 -21.04 8.14
CA HIS A 300 -9.46 -21.39 8.04
C HIS A 300 -10.04 -21.18 6.63
N LEU A 301 -9.66 -20.12 5.91
CA LEU A 301 -10.15 -19.91 4.53
C LEU A 301 -9.75 -21.05 3.59
N ASN A 302 -8.59 -21.67 3.82
CA ASN A 302 -8.15 -22.80 3.01
C ASN A 302 -9.02 -24.05 3.20
N THR A 303 -9.70 -24.21 4.34
CA THR A 303 -10.59 -25.35 4.55
C THR A 303 -11.85 -25.27 3.69
N HIS A 304 -12.23 -24.07 3.24
CA HIS A 304 -13.35 -23.82 2.34
C HIS A 304 -13.02 -24.02 0.85
N ILE A 305 -11.79 -24.45 0.54
CA ILE A 305 -11.35 -24.83 -0.82
C ILE A 305 -11.54 -26.34 -1.04
N SER A 306 -12.09 -27.07 -0.07
CA SER A 306 -12.16 -28.53 -0.13
C SER A 306 -13.34 -29.01 -1.01
N ASN A 307 -12.95 -29.59 -2.15
CA ASN A 307 -13.65 -30.37 -3.19
C ASN A 307 -14.59 -29.63 -4.16
#